data_AF-A0A4Y6PPX9-F1
#
_entry.id   AF-A0A4Y6PPX9-F1
#
_cell.length_a   1.000
_cell.length_b   1.000
_cell.length_c   1.000
_cell.angle_alpha   90.00
_cell.angle_beta   90.00
_cell.angle_gamma   90.00
#
_symmetry.space_group_name_H-M   'P 1'
#
loop_
_entity.id
_entity.type
_entity.pdbx_description
1 polymer ?
#
loop_
_entity_poly.entity_id
_entity_poly.type
_entity_poly.pdbx_seq_one_letter_code
_entity_poly.pdbx_strand_id
1 'polypeptide(L)'
;MADNNNLQETFDKLKQKRDELKVKLNLGKMEARDAWEDVEKNFQELETKMKGLRQQGQSEADRMKEDIRLLMSDIRDGFERVRNRT
;
A
#
# COMPACT_ATOMS: atom_id res chain seq x y z
N MET A 1 -14.91 -12.82 -11.41
CA MET A 1 -15.10 -11.37 -11.16
C MET A 1 -14.96 -10.98 -9.67
N ALA A 2 -14.68 -11.90 -8.74
CA ALA A 2 -14.60 -11.59 -7.30
C ALA A 2 -13.27 -10.95 -6.84
N ASP A 3 -12.14 -11.25 -7.49
CA ASP A 3 -10.81 -10.79 -7.06
C ASP A 3 -10.59 -9.27 -7.18
N ASN A 4 -11.18 -8.63 -8.19
CA ASN A 4 -10.92 -7.22 -8.46
C ASN A 4 -11.58 -6.29 -7.42
N ASN A 5 -12.75 -6.69 -6.91
CA ASN A 5 -13.45 -5.94 -5.86
C ASN A 5 -12.69 -6.01 -4.53
N ASN A 6 -12.12 -7.18 -4.22
CA ASN A 6 -11.32 -7.37 -3.01
C ASN A 6 -9.99 -6.58 -3.04
N LEU A 7 -9.35 -6.49 -4.22
CA LEU A 7 -8.14 -5.67 -4.38
C LEU A 7 -8.42 -4.19 -4.19
N GLN A 8 -9.48 -3.66 -4.79
CA GLN A 8 -9.85 -2.26 -4.62
C GLN A 8 -10.18 -1.95 -3.15
N GLU A 9 -10.98 -2.80 -2.50
CA GLU A 9 -11.32 -2.62 -1.09
C GLU A 9 -10.07 -2.67 -0.18
N THR A 10 -9.15 -3.59 -0.45
CA THR A 10 -7.90 -3.69 0.31
C THR A 10 -7.03 -2.46 0.11
N PHE A 11 -6.93 -1.96 -1.13
CA PHE A 11 -6.23 -0.72 -1.45
C PHE A 11 -6.83 0.48 -0.70
N ASP A 12 -8.14 0.62 -0.70
CA ASP A 12 -8.83 1.73 -0.02
C ASP A 12 -8.61 1.66 1.52
N LYS A 13 -8.61 0.46 2.10
CA LYS A 13 -8.25 0.25 3.52
C LYS A 13 -6.79 0.63 3.81
N LEU A 14 -5.86 0.28 2.93
CA LEU A 14 -4.46 0.68 3.08
C LEU A 14 -4.31 2.20 2.99
N LYS A 15 -5.06 2.85 2.08
CA LYS A 15 -5.08 4.31 1.97
C LYS A 15 -5.58 5.00 3.23
N GLN A 16 -6.67 4.51 3.81
CA GLN A 16 -7.17 5.03 5.09
C GLN A 16 -6.12 4.87 6.20
N LYS A 17 -5.51 3.68 6.34
CA LYS A 17 -4.45 3.45 7.33
C LYS A 17 -3.23 4.34 7.12
N ARG A 18 -2.84 4.58 5.87
CA ARG A 18 -1.78 5.53 5.50
C ARG A 18 -2.10 6.91 6.05
N ASP A 19 -3.29 7.43 5.76
CA ASP A 19 -3.68 8.77 6.19
C ASP A 19 -3.68 8.89 7.72
N GLU A 20 -4.16 7.87 8.43
CA GLU A 20 -4.11 7.80 9.90
C GLU A 20 -2.67 7.78 10.45
N LEU A 21 -1.78 6.97 9.86
CA LEU A 21 -0.38 6.88 10.27
C LEU A 21 0.38 8.17 9.99
N LYS A 22 0.12 8.82 8.86
CA LYS A 22 0.73 10.11 8.51
C LYS A 22 0.40 11.19 9.54
N VAL A 23 -0.84 11.23 10.03
CA VAL A 23 -1.24 12.15 11.11
C VAL A 23 -0.47 11.87 12.39
N LYS A 24 -0.31 10.60 12.78
CA LYS A 24 0.47 10.20 13.97
C LYS A 24 1.96 10.50 13.83
N LEU A 25 2.51 10.33 12.63
CA LEU A 25 3.93 10.56 12.34
C LEU A 25 4.36 12.02 12.51
N ASN A 26 3.44 12.97 12.32
CA ASN A 26 3.71 14.40 12.59
C ASN A 26 4.14 14.64 14.05
N LEU A 27 3.83 13.72 14.96
CA LEU A 27 4.22 13.74 16.36
C LEU A 27 5.34 12.73 16.71
N GLY A 28 5.80 11.95 15.71
CA GLY A 28 6.68 10.80 15.89
C GLY A 28 8.19 11.11 15.85
N LYS A 29 8.99 10.13 16.32
CA LYS A 29 10.47 10.17 16.35
C LYS A 29 11.07 9.98 14.95
N MET A 30 12.35 10.36 14.79
CA MET A 30 13.09 10.26 13.52
C MET A 30 13.09 8.82 12.93
N GLU A 31 13.26 7.80 13.76
CA GLU A 31 13.24 6.38 13.34
C GLU A 31 11.88 5.92 12.78
N ALA A 32 10.79 6.56 13.21
CA ALA A 32 9.46 6.31 12.66
C ALA A 32 9.33 6.96 11.28
N ARG A 33 9.97 8.12 11.06
CA ARG A 33 10.00 8.82 9.77
C ARG A 33 10.77 8.02 8.72
N ASP A 34 11.91 7.46 9.07
CA ASP A 34 12.69 6.63 8.15
C ASP A 34 11.90 5.39 7.71
N ALA A 35 11.28 4.69 8.67
CA ALA A 35 10.41 3.55 8.38
C ALA A 35 9.17 3.93 7.54
N TRP A 36 8.69 5.16 7.73
CA TRP A 36 7.55 5.69 6.98
C TRP A 36 7.92 6.02 5.54
N GLU A 37 9.09 6.61 5.29
CA GLU A 37 9.55 6.91 3.94
C GLU A 37 9.68 5.64 3.09
N ASP A 38 10.17 4.55 3.68
CA ASP A 38 10.27 3.27 2.99
C ASP A 38 8.90 2.70 2.62
N VAL A 39 7.91 2.77 3.53
CA VAL A 39 6.57 2.26 3.23
C VAL A 39 5.80 3.17 2.26
N GLU A 40 6.02 4.48 2.29
CA GLU A 40 5.36 5.43 1.40
C GLU A 40 5.82 5.24 -0.06
N LYS A 41 7.10 4.89 -0.29
CA LYS A 41 7.60 4.53 -1.62
C LYS A 41 6.85 3.33 -2.19
N ASN A 42 6.70 2.26 -1.40
CA ASN A 42 5.94 1.08 -1.81
C ASN A 42 4.47 1.42 -2.05
N PHE A 43 3.89 2.31 -1.24
CA PHE A 43 2.52 2.77 -1.42
C PHE A 43 2.32 3.51 -2.74
N GLN A 44 3.24 4.40 -3.13
CA GLN A 44 3.19 5.13 -4.41
C GLN A 44 3.30 4.18 -5.61
N GLU A 45 4.15 3.15 -5.51
CA GLU A 45 4.22 2.10 -6.53
C GLU A 45 2.89 1.33 -6.63
N LEU A 46 2.28 1.00 -5.48
CA LEU A 46 0.98 0.34 -5.44
C LEU A 46 -0.12 1.19 -6.11
N GLU A 47 -0.17 2.49 -5.84
CA GLU A 47 -1.12 3.40 -6.50
C GLU A 47 -0.97 3.38 -8.03
N THR A 48 0.28 3.32 -8.49
CA THR A 48 0.59 3.32 -9.93
C THR A 48 0.16 2.00 -10.58
N LYS A 49 0.47 0.87 -9.95
CA LYS A 49 0.02 -0.47 -10.41
C LYS A 49 -1.51 -0.59 -10.36
N MET A 50 -2.18 -0.08 -9.32
CA MET A 50 -3.65 -0.12 -9.23
C MET A 50 -4.33 0.70 -10.34
N LYS A 51 -3.76 1.84 -10.74
CA LYS A 51 -4.25 2.63 -11.90
C LYS A 51 -4.06 1.88 -13.22
N GLY A 52 -2.88 1.26 -13.42
CA GLY A 52 -2.57 0.50 -14.62
C GLY A 52 -3.42 -0.77 -14.78
N LEU A 53 -3.81 -1.42 -13.67
CA LEU A 53 -4.59 -2.66 -13.68
C LEU A 53 -5.93 -2.51 -14.42
N ARG A 54 -6.55 -1.32 -14.37
CA ARG A 54 -7.81 -1.03 -15.05
C ARG A 54 -7.68 -0.78 -16.55
N GLN A 55 -6.45 -0.56 -17.04
CA GLN A 55 -6.15 -0.15 -18.40
C GLN A 55 -5.57 -1.29 -19.26
N GLN A 56 -5.30 -2.46 -18.69
CA GLN A 56 -4.62 -3.57 -19.36
C GLN A 56 -5.54 -4.73 -19.77
N GLY A 57 -5.05 -5.55 -20.72
CA GLY A 57 -5.71 -6.79 -21.13
C GLY A 57 -5.66 -7.88 -20.06
N GLN A 58 -6.53 -8.89 -20.14
CA GLN A 58 -6.69 -9.92 -19.08
C GLN A 58 -5.39 -10.62 -18.66
N SER A 59 -4.54 -11.02 -19.62
CA SER A 59 -3.30 -11.76 -19.35
C SER A 59 -2.22 -10.92 -18.64
N GLU A 60 -2.17 -9.61 -18.91
CA GLU A 60 -1.25 -8.69 -18.24
C GLU A 60 -1.79 -8.30 -16.87
N ALA A 61 -3.12 -8.13 -16.77
CA ALA A 61 -3.81 -7.85 -15.53
C ALA A 61 -3.58 -8.95 -14.48
N ASP A 62 -3.56 -10.23 -14.86
CA ASP A 62 -3.35 -11.31 -13.90
C ASP A 62 -1.93 -11.33 -13.30
N ARG A 63 -0.89 -11.02 -14.10
CA ARG A 63 0.48 -10.85 -13.58
C ARG A 63 0.58 -9.65 -12.65
N MET A 64 -0.04 -8.53 -13.03
CA MET A 64 -0.06 -7.34 -12.18
C MET A 64 -0.81 -7.57 -10.86
N LYS A 65 -1.85 -8.40 -10.82
CA LYS A 65 -2.56 -8.71 -9.57
C LYS A 65 -1.67 -9.42 -8.56
N GLU A 66 -0.77 -10.28 -9.01
CA GLU A 66 0.17 -10.97 -8.12
C GLU A 66 1.15 -9.98 -7.50
N ASP A 67 1.80 -9.16 -8.32
CA ASP A 67 2.66 -8.07 -7.86
C ASP A 67 1.94 -7.13 -6.88
N ILE A 68 0.70 -6.74 -7.20
CA ILE A 68 -0.13 -5.87 -6.37
C ILE A 68 -0.38 -6.51 -5.00
N ARG A 69 -0.68 -7.82 -4.95
CA ARG A 69 -0.92 -8.54 -3.69
C ARG A 69 0.33 -8.59 -2.81
N LEU A 70 1.49 -8.85 -3.41
CA LEU A 70 2.77 -8.85 -2.70
C LEU A 70 3.05 -7.46 -2.12
N LEU A 71 2.92 -6.42 -2.94
CA LEU A 71 3.18 -5.04 -2.51
C LEU A 71 2.19 -4.59 -1.42
N MET A 72 0.92 -5.00 -1.49
CA MET A 72 -0.07 -4.78 -0.43
C MET A 72 0.32 -5.45 0.90
N SER A 73 0.94 -6.63 0.84
CA SER A 73 1.45 -7.33 2.03
C SER A 73 2.62 -6.56 2.63
N ASP A 74 3.59 -6.17 1.81
CA ASP A 74 4.78 -5.43 2.27
C ASP A 74 4.42 -4.09 2.90
N ILE A 75 3.45 -3.38 2.32
CA ILE A 75 2.93 -2.12 2.87
C ILE A 75 2.25 -2.37 4.22
N ARG A 76 1.44 -3.44 4.33
CA ARG A 76 0.78 -3.78 5.60
C ARG A 76 1.82 -4.02 6.69
N ASP A 77 2.85 -4.80 6.41
CA ASP A 77 3.92 -5.07 7.37
C ASP A 77 4.74 -3.81 7.68
N GLY A 78 4.96 -2.95 6.69
CA GLY A 78 5.61 -1.65 6.89
C GLY A 78 4.79 -0.71 7.79
N PHE A 79 3.48 -0.65 7.61
CA PHE A 79 2.58 0.11 8.49
C PHE A 79 2.62 -0.39 9.94
N GLU A 80 2.67 -1.71 10.15
CA GLU A 80 2.84 -2.28 11.49
C GLU A 80 4.19 -1.88 12.11
N ARG A 81 5.28 -1.88 11.32
CA ARG A 81 6.59 -1.40 11.79
C ARG A 81 6.58 0.08 12.16
N VAL A 82 5.96 0.94 11.35
CA VAL A 82 5.82 2.37 11.65
C VAL A 82 5.02 2.55 12.93
N ARG A 83 3.88 1.87 13.07
CA ARG A 83 3.03 1.96 14.25
C ARG A 83 3.75 1.56 15.54
N ASN A 84 4.65 0.58 15.47
CA ASN A 84 5.44 0.14 16.63
C ASN A 84 6.56 1.13 17.00
N ARG A 85 6.82 2.15 16.17
CA ARG A 85 7.87 3.16 16.36
C ARG A 85 7.32 4.58 16.60
N THR A 86 6.05 4.82 16.32
CA THR A 86 5.30 6.04 16.68
C THR A 86 4.70 5.94 18.06
#